data_AF-A0A7C5ILI6-F1
#
_entry.id   AF-A0A7C5ILI6-F1
#
_cell.length_a   1.000
_cell.length_b   1.000
_cell.length_c   1.000
_cell.angle_alpha   90.00
_cell.angle_beta   90.00
_cell.angle_gamma   90.00
#
_symmetry.space_group_name_H-M   'P 1'
#
loop_
_entity.id
_entity.type
_entity.pdbx_description
1 polymer ?
#
loop_
_entity_poly.entity_id
_entity_poly.type
_entity_poly.pdbx_seq_one_letter_code
_entity_poly.pdbx_strand_id
1 'polypeptide(L)'
;MYKRLFIIILIGLVIFSCTVTSEKYRFQKRIDSFYGLLKEEEFSCFKRADFETGGELIKKRLESDTNFYRKWKELQYSEAIAIFNPQQTLGFYYRIILRELNRAQYYNFMDLLDKELQLSFARRDNFVVKLNSLNNEKIKKFLDNLRKEYRLKNFTDEEIYNFFRNVIFIEATGKRFYHFCKFLKSLNLLYDFEQGRFDKIKEKNLGEVEKIEFDEIKKQTGLTKLSFYEFADIYYNVVMRELPKETVIQTLHKF
;
A
#
# COMPACT_ATOMS: atom_id res chain seq x y z
N MET A 1 57.68 -4.17 -4.79
CA MET A 1 56.50 -3.62 -5.50
C MET A 1 55.17 -4.26 -5.09
N TYR A 2 55.08 -5.54 -4.74
CA TYR A 2 53.81 -6.23 -4.41
C TYR A 2 53.11 -5.79 -3.12
N LYS A 3 53.83 -5.36 -2.06
CA LYS A 3 53.21 -4.92 -0.79
C LYS A 3 52.36 -3.65 -0.93
N ARG A 4 52.73 -2.71 -1.80
CA ARG A 4 51.96 -1.47 -2.03
C ARG A 4 50.69 -1.73 -2.83
N LEU A 5 50.72 -2.68 -3.78
CA LEU A 5 49.54 -3.09 -4.55
C LEU A 5 48.50 -3.82 -3.66
N PHE A 6 48.97 -4.66 -2.74
CA PHE A 6 48.10 -5.42 -1.83
C PHE A 6 47.36 -4.52 -0.83
N ILE A 7 48.03 -3.47 -0.32
CA ILE A 7 47.41 -2.48 0.58
C ILE A 7 46.35 -1.65 -0.16
N ILE A 8 46.57 -1.29 -1.42
CA ILE A 8 45.59 -0.56 -2.24
C ILE A 8 44.35 -1.43 -2.54
N ILE A 9 44.54 -2.73 -2.79
CA ILE A 9 43.43 -3.69 -2.99
C ILE A 9 42.64 -3.91 -1.69
N LEU A 10 43.33 -3.99 -0.53
CA LEU A 10 42.67 -4.14 0.77
C LEU A 10 41.88 -2.89 1.17
N ILE A 11 42.44 -1.69 0.92
CA ILE A 11 41.75 -0.42 1.13
C ILE A 11 40.57 -0.29 0.16
N GLY A 12 40.71 -0.75 -1.10
CA GLY A 12 39.60 -0.85 -2.05
C GLY A 12 38.47 -1.75 -1.57
N LEU A 13 38.78 -2.93 -1.01
CA LEU A 13 37.79 -3.85 -0.44
C LEU A 13 37.10 -3.29 0.82
N VAL A 14 37.81 -2.51 1.64
CA VAL A 14 37.24 -1.86 2.85
C VAL A 14 36.40 -0.63 2.50
N ILE A 15 36.74 0.12 1.46
CA ILE A 15 35.94 1.26 0.99
C ILE A 15 34.70 0.77 0.20
N PHE A 16 34.79 -0.35 -0.51
CA PHE A 16 33.63 -1.01 -1.12
C PHE A 16 32.71 -1.73 -0.12
N SER A 17 33.21 -2.14 1.05
CA SER A 17 32.37 -2.72 2.11
C SER A 17 31.66 -1.68 2.98
N CYS A 18 32.09 -0.41 2.92
CA CYS A 18 31.43 0.73 3.58
C CYS A 18 30.56 1.60 2.64
N THR A 19 30.42 1.24 1.37
CA THR A 19 29.58 1.99 0.43
C THR A 19 28.27 1.27 0.15
N VAL A 20 27.19 1.86 0.69
CA VAL A 20 25.80 1.66 0.29
C VAL A 20 25.27 0.23 0.50
N THR A 21 24.93 -0.12 1.75
CA THR A 21 23.76 -0.99 1.92
C THR A 21 22.60 -0.30 1.21
N SER A 22 22.15 -0.87 0.08
CA SER A 22 21.06 -0.32 -0.71
C SER A 22 19.85 -0.09 0.20
N GLU A 23 19.04 0.94 -0.08
CA GLU A 23 17.83 1.22 0.72
C GLU A 23 16.96 -0.04 0.88
N LYS A 24 16.92 -0.87 -0.17
CA LYS A 24 16.27 -2.18 -0.18
C LYS A 24 16.85 -3.15 0.85
N TYR A 25 18.18 -3.28 0.96
CA TYR A 25 18.80 -4.13 1.99
C TYR A 25 18.50 -3.62 3.40
N ARG A 26 18.55 -2.30 3.62
CA ARG A 26 18.22 -1.69 4.92
C ARG A 26 16.76 -1.95 5.30
N PHE A 27 15.84 -1.77 4.35
CA PHE A 27 14.43 -2.10 4.53
C PHE A 27 14.25 -3.58 4.90
N GLN A 28 14.85 -4.49 4.13
CA GLN A 28 14.72 -5.92 4.37
C GLN A 28 15.23 -6.31 5.76
N LYS A 29 16.43 -5.85 6.15
CA LYS A 29 17.00 -6.12 7.48
C LYS A 29 16.11 -5.59 8.60
N ARG A 30 15.56 -4.39 8.41
CA ARG A 30 14.63 -3.75 9.35
C ARG A 30 13.35 -4.57 9.55
N ILE A 31 12.72 -5.02 8.47
CA ILE A 31 11.51 -5.85 8.54
C ILE A 31 11.82 -7.24 9.11
N ASP A 32 12.91 -7.88 8.67
CA ASP A 32 13.33 -9.19 9.18
C ASP A 32 13.58 -9.16 10.69
N SER A 33 14.20 -8.08 11.20
CA SER A 33 14.46 -7.89 12.64
C SER A 33 13.16 -7.78 13.43
N PHE A 34 12.17 -7.06 12.90
CA PHE A 34 10.85 -6.94 13.53
C PHE A 34 10.05 -8.24 13.47
N TYR A 35 9.96 -8.87 12.30
CA TYR A 35 9.23 -10.12 12.12
C TYR A 35 9.80 -11.27 12.95
N GLY A 36 11.12 -11.33 13.11
CA GLY A 36 11.78 -12.33 13.95
C GLY A 36 11.44 -12.21 15.44
N LEU A 37 10.80 -11.12 15.86
CA LEU A 37 10.33 -10.93 17.22
C LEU A 37 8.85 -11.29 17.41
N LEU A 38 8.05 -11.41 16.36
CA LEU A 38 6.61 -11.67 16.52
C LEU A 38 6.31 -13.18 16.62
N LYS A 39 5.42 -13.55 17.53
CA LYS A 39 4.78 -14.88 17.53
C LYS A 39 3.66 -14.90 16.49
N GLU A 40 3.18 -16.09 16.15
CA GLU A 40 2.16 -16.30 15.12
C GLU A 40 0.87 -15.49 15.36
N GLU A 41 0.37 -15.45 16.60
CA GLU A 41 -0.83 -14.69 16.97
C GLU A 41 -0.63 -13.17 16.82
N GLU A 42 0.52 -12.66 17.26
CA GLU A 42 0.89 -11.23 17.14
C GLU A 42 1.08 -10.84 15.69
N PHE A 43 1.73 -11.71 14.90
CA PHE A 43 1.91 -11.53 13.48
C PHE A 43 0.57 -11.52 12.75
N SER A 44 -0.37 -12.38 13.15
CA SER A 44 -1.73 -12.41 12.59
C SER A 44 -2.50 -11.12 12.89
N CYS A 45 -2.36 -10.55 14.10
CA CYS A 45 -2.90 -9.23 14.43
C CYS A 45 -2.26 -8.13 13.56
N PHE A 46 -0.94 -8.16 13.40
CA PHE A 46 -0.21 -7.22 12.54
C PHE A 46 -0.69 -7.26 11.09
N LYS A 47 -0.89 -8.46 10.51
CA LYS A 47 -1.40 -8.63 9.13
C LYS A 47 -2.78 -7.99 8.94
N ARG A 48 -3.66 -8.10 9.95
CA ARG A 48 -5.02 -7.53 9.94
C ARG A 48 -5.08 -6.06 10.33
N ALA A 49 -3.94 -5.43 10.60
CA ALA A 49 -3.85 -4.09 11.19
C ALA A 49 -4.58 -3.93 12.54
N ASP A 50 -4.78 -5.04 13.27
CA ASP A 50 -5.36 -5.04 14.61
C ASP A 50 -4.26 -4.78 15.65
N PHE A 51 -3.83 -3.52 15.70
CA PHE A 51 -2.71 -3.12 16.56
C PHE A 51 -3.08 -3.02 18.03
N GLU A 52 -4.37 -2.90 18.35
CA GLU A 52 -4.86 -2.86 19.73
C GLU A 52 -4.70 -4.24 20.37
N THR A 53 -5.31 -5.27 19.78
CA THR A 53 -5.15 -6.66 20.27
C THR A 53 -3.70 -7.11 20.20
N GLY A 54 -3.01 -6.84 19.08
CA GLY A 54 -1.59 -7.20 18.92
C GLY A 54 -0.70 -6.49 19.94
N GLY A 55 -0.99 -5.23 20.26
CA GLY A 55 -0.26 -4.44 21.25
C GLY A 55 -0.38 -5.01 22.66
N GLU A 56 -1.58 -5.44 23.06
CA GLU A 56 -1.82 -6.06 24.36
C GLU A 56 -1.14 -7.43 24.50
N LEU A 57 -1.12 -8.25 23.44
CA LEU A 57 -0.38 -9.52 23.43
C LEU A 57 1.13 -9.30 23.66
N ILE A 58 1.70 -8.32 22.94
CA ILE A 58 3.11 -7.97 23.07
C ILE A 58 3.40 -7.41 24.47
N LYS A 59 2.52 -6.54 24.99
CA LYS A 59 2.66 -5.97 26.33
C LYS A 59 2.74 -7.06 27.41
N LYS A 60 1.83 -8.04 27.39
CA LYS A 60 1.87 -9.19 28.30
C LYS A 60 3.21 -9.93 28.21
N ARG A 61 3.75 -10.09 27.00
CA ARG A 61 5.03 -10.78 26.84
C ARG A 61 6.23 -9.95 27.29
N LEU A 62 6.18 -8.62 27.14
CA LEU A 62 7.21 -7.73 27.66
C LEU A 62 7.33 -7.82 29.19
N GLU A 63 6.22 -8.08 29.87
CA GLU A 63 6.16 -8.26 31.33
C GLU A 63 6.71 -9.63 31.78
N SER A 64 6.57 -10.67 30.94
CA SER A 64 6.90 -12.06 31.31
C SER A 64 8.23 -12.58 30.76
N ASP A 65 8.80 -11.97 29.71
CA ASP A 65 10.00 -12.46 29.01
C ASP A 65 11.06 -11.35 28.90
N THR A 66 12.04 -11.40 29.82
CA THR A 66 13.16 -10.44 29.90
C THR A 66 14.01 -10.43 28.63
N ASN A 67 14.18 -11.58 27.96
CA ASN A 67 14.96 -11.65 26.72
C ASN A 67 14.22 -10.97 25.57
N PHE A 68 12.91 -11.18 25.48
CA PHE A 68 12.06 -10.48 24.53
C PHE A 68 12.02 -8.98 24.81
N TYR A 69 11.86 -8.56 26.07
CA TYR A 69 11.89 -7.15 26.48
C TYR A 69 13.16 -6.45 26.00
N ARG A 70 14.34 -7.06 26.23
CA ARG A 70 15.61 -6.50 25.76
C ARG A 70 15.64 -6.34 24.24
N LYS A 71 15.31 -7.40 23.49
CA LYS A 71 15.31 -7.36 22.02
C LYS A 71 14.31 -6.35 21.46
N TRP A 72 13.14 -6.22 22.08
CA TRP A 72 12.13 -5.24 21.70
C TRP A 72 12.61 -3.81 21.93
N LYS A 73 13.23 -3.53 23.09
CA LYS A 73 13.85 -2.23 23.35
C LYS A 73 14.97 -1.92 22.37
N GLU A 74 15.87 -2.86 22.10
CA GLU A 74 16.92 -2.72 21.09
C GLU A 74 16.35 -2.36 19.71
N LEU A 75 15.28 -3.03 19.29
CA LEU A 75 14.55 -2.71 18.06
C LEU A 75 14.05 -1.26 18.09
N GLN A 76 13.36 -0.84 19.15
CA GLN A 76 12.83 0.51 19.26
C GLN A 76 13.92 1.59 19.27
N TYR A 77 15.06 1.34 19.93
CA TYR A 77 16.20 2.26 19.93
C TYR A 77 16.84 2.39 18.54
N SER A 78 17.02 1.27 17.83
CA SER A 78 17.59 1.26 16.48
C SER A 78 16.76 2.08 15.48
N GLU A 79 15.48 2.25 15.79
CA GLU A 79 14.50 2.98 14.98
C GLU A 79 14.15 4.37 15.53
N ALA A 80 14.80 4.79 16.63
CA ALA A 80 14.51 6.04 17.34
C ALA A 80 13.03 6.19 17.76
N ILE A 81 12.36 5.09 18.12
CA ILE A 81 10.96 5.04 18.59
C ILE A 81 10.83 4.49 20.01
N ALA A 82 11.83 4.70 20.87
CA ALA A 82 11.87 4.16 22.24
C ALA A 82 10.67 4.55 23.12
N ILE A 83 10.01 5.67 22.78
CA ILE A 83 8.80 6.17 23.46
C ILE A 83 7.51 5.49 22.98
N PHE A 84 7.55 4.73 21.88
CA PHE A 84 6.36 4.07 21.36
C PHE A 84 5.96 2.92 22.27
N ASN A 85 4.66 2.83 22.56
CA ASN A 85 4.08 1.62 23.12
C ASN A 85 4.04 0.49 22.06
N PRO A 86 3.68 -0.75 22.43
CA PRO A 86 3.63 -1.86 21.49
C PRO A 86 2.72 -1.61 20.28
N GLN A 87 1.52 -1.08 20.49
CA GLN A 87 0.56 -0.74 19.43
C GLN A 87 1.16 0.27 18.43
N GLN A 88 1.78 1.34 18.93
CA GLN A 88 2.43 2.36 18.12
C GLN A 88 3.62 1.78 17.33
N THR A 89 4.36 0.84 17.92
CA THR A 89 5.47 0.16 17.24
C THR A 89 4.97 -0.73 16.10
N LEU A 90 3.88 -1.50 16.32
CA LEU A 90 3.22 -2.25 15.24
C LEU A 90 2.78 -1.32 14.11
N GLY A 91 2.07 -0.23 14.45
CA GLY A 91 1.61 0.75 13.46
C GLY A 91 2.76 1.43 12.70
N PHE A 92 3.90 1.67 13.35
CA PHE A 92 5.09 2.21 12.72
C PHE A 92 5.65 1.29 11.64
N TYR A 93 5.90 0.02 11.98
CA TYR A 93 6.37 -0.99 11.03
C TYR A 93 5.37 -1.20 9.89
N TYR A 94 4.08 -1.18 10.19
CA TYR A 94 3.04 -1.27 9.18
C TYR A 94 3.12 -0.10 8.18
N ARG A 95 3.29 1.13 8.67
CA ARG A 95 3.44 2.33 7.82
C ARG A 95 4.70 2.28 6.95
N ILE A 96 5.79 1.70 7.44
CA ILE A 96 7.01 1.53 6.65
C ILE A 96 6.77 0.58 5.48
N ILE A 97 6.12 -0.55 5.74
CA ILE A 97 5.76 -1.51 4.68
C ILE A 97 4.81 -0.87 3.66
N LEU A 98 3.77 -0.16 4.14
CA LEU A 98 2.84 0.56 3.28
C LEU A 98 3.54 1.55 2.36
N ARG A 99 4.45 2.35 2.90
CA ARG A 99 5.18 3.36 2.13
C ARG A 99 5.98 2.70 1.01
N GLU A 100 6.68 1.61 1.29
CA GLU A 100 7.49 0.93 0.28
C GLU A 100 6.64 0.20 -0.77
N LEU A 101 5.48 -0.35 -0.40
CA LEU A 101 4.56 -1.00 -1.35
C LEU A 101 3.77 0.02 -2.20
N ASN A 102 3.38 1.16 -1.64
CA ASN A 102 2.63 2.21 -2.35
C ASN A 102 3.49 2.94 -3.41
N ARG A 103 4.82 3.06 -3.22
CA ARG A 103 5.72 3.83 -4.11
C ARG A 103 5.61 3.50 -5.61
N ALA A 104 5.47 2.23 -5.96
CA ALA A 104 5.31 1.80 -7.36
C ALA A 104 4.58 0.46 -7.51
N GLN A 105 4.65 -0.42 -6.49
CA GLN A 105 4.17 -1.80 -6.64
C GLN A 105 2.67 -1.89 -6.80
N TYR A 106 1.91 -1.04 -6.12
CA TYR A 106 0.46 -0.96 -6.32
C TYR A 106 0.09 -0.63 -7.77
N TYR A 107 0.72 0.37 -8.39
CA TYR A 107 0.42 0.73 -9.77
C TYR A 107 0.86 -0.36 -10.75
N ASN A 108 2.02 -0.96 -10.53
CA ASN A 108 2.47 -2.13 -11.30
C ASN A 108 1.46 -3.28 -11.21
N PHE A 109 0.92 -3.54 -10.02
CA PHE A 109 -0.11 -4.56 -9.82
C PHE A 109 -1.38 -4.22 -10.59
N MET A 110 -1.90 -3.01 -10.43
CA MET A 110 -3.13 -2.56 -11.10
C MET A 110 -3.02 -2.58 -12.62
N ASP A 111 -1.83 -2.28 -13.18
CA ASP A 111 -1.58 -2.34 -14.61
C ASP A 111 -1.55 -3.78 -15.17
N LEU A 112 -1.29 -4.79 -14.32
CA LEU A 112 -1.41 -6.20 -14.71
C LEU A 112 -2.87 -6.67 -14.75
N LEU A 113 -3.79 -5.94 -14.12
CA LEU A 113 -5.21 -6.26 -14.10
C LEU A 113 -5.88 -5.69 -15.35
N ASP A 114 -6.71 -6.51 -16.00
CA ASP A 114 -7.61 -6.01 -17.02
C ASP A 114 -8.76 -5.21 -16.38
N LYS A 115 -9.62 -4.66 -17.24
CA LYS A 115 -10.77 -3.85 -16.82
C LYS A 115 -11.69 -4.59 -15.84
N GLU A 116 -12.03 -5.85 -16.11
CA GLU A 116 -12.97 -6.59 -15.27
C GLU A 116 -12.36 -6.88 -13.89
N LEU A 117 -11.09 -7.23 -13.86
CA LEU A 117 -10.33 -7.44 -12.63
C LEU A 117 -10.14 -6.15 -11.84
N GLN A 118 -9.90 -5.00 -12.48
CA GLN A 118 -9.82 -3.71 -11.78
C GLN A 118 -11.16 -3.37 -11.10
N LEU A 119 -12.29 -3.58 -11.79
CA LEU A 119 -13.63 -3.38 -11.21
C LEU A 119 -13.89 -4.34 -10.04
N SER A 120 -13.60 -5.63 -10.24
CA SER A 120 -13.78 -6.66 -9.22
C SER A 120 -12.90 -6.41 -7.99
N PHE A 121 -11.64 -6.02 -8.20
CA PHE A 121 -10.72 -5.60 -7.14
C PHE A 121 -11.31 -4.40 -6.38
N ALA A 122 -11.67 -3.33 -7.09
CA ALA A 122 -12.22 -2.12 -6.49
C ALA A 122 -13.53 -2.40 -5.74
N ARG A 123 -14.42 -3.28 -6.21
CA ARG A 123 -15.68 -3.59 -5.51
C ARG A 123 -15.57 -4.67 -4.44
N ARG A 124 -14.46 -5.41 -4.42
CA ARG A 124 -14.25 -6.63 -3.61
C ARG A 124 -15.15 -7.81 -4.04
N ASP A 125 -15.54 -7.83 -5.31
CA ASP A 125 -16.51 -8.79 -5.85
C ASP A 125 -15.81 -10.01 -6.45
N ASN A 126 -15.65 -11.08 -5.66
CA ASN A 126 -15.07 -12.36 -6.10
C ASN A 126 -13.67 -12.23 -6.76
N PHE A 127 -12.91 -11.19 -6.41
CA PHE A 127 -11.65 -10.86 -7.06
C PHE A 127 -10.65 -12.01 -7.04
N VAL A 128 -10.43 -12.61 -5.87
CA VAL A 128 -9.47 -13.72 -5.70
C VAL A 128 -9.86 -14.93 -6.56
N VAL A 129 -11.15 -15.25 -6.61
CA VAL A 129 -11.68 -16.36 -7.43
C VAL A 129 -11.43 -16.09 -8.91
N LYS A 130 -11.79 -14.90 -9.39
CA LYS A 130 -11.57 -14.50 -10.79
C LYS A 130 -10.09 -14.52 -11.14
N LEU A 131 -9.25 -13.94 -10.29
CA LEU A 131 -7.81 -13.88 -10.51
C LEU A 131 -7.17 -15.26 -10.60
N ASN A 132 -7.53 -16.16 -9.69
CA ASN A 132 -6.98 -17.52 -9.64
C ASN A 132 -7.39 -18.35 -10.87
N SER A 133 -8.57 -18.11 -11.43
CA SER A 133 -9.03 -18.80 -12.65
C SER A 133 -8.20 -18.46 -13.90
N LEU A 134 -7.50 -17.32 -13.91
CA LEU A 134 -6.77 -16.84 -15.07
C LEU A 134 -5.34 -17.38 -15.19
N ASN A 135 -4.82 -18.05 -14.15
CA ASN A 135 -3.45 -18.61 -14.08
C ASN A 135 -2.37 -17.68 -14.71
N ASN A 136 -2.35 -16.41 -14.29
CA ASN A 136 -1.54 -15.37 -14.93
C ASN A 136 -0.09 -15.38 -14.41
N GLU A 137 0.85 -15.84 -15.24
CA GLU A 137 2.29 -15.92 -14.91
C GLU A 137 2.91 -14.58 -14.51
N LYS A 138 2.46 -13.46 -15.10
CA LYS A 138 2.99 -12.14 -14.77
C LYS A 138 2.63 -11.74 -13.34
N ILE A 139 1.41 -12.06 -12.92
CA ILE A 139 0.94 -11.81 -11.55
C ILE A 139 1.68 -12.70 -10.57
N LYS A 140 1.87 -13.99 -10.91
CA LYS A 140 2.66 -14.90 -10.07
C LYS A 140 4.08 -14.39 -9.86
N LYS A 141 4.78 -14.03 -10.95
CA LYS A 141 6.13 -13.46 -10.90
C LYS A 141 6.17 -12.16 -10.09
N PHE A 142 5.15 -11.32 -10.22
CA PHE A 142 5.01 -10.10 -9.43
C PHE A 142 4.91 -10.41 -7.93
N LEU A 143 4.06 -11.34 -7.52
CA LEU A 143 3.91 -11.75 -6.12
C LEU A 143 5.18 -12.38 -5.55
N ASP A 144 5.87 -13.23 -6.32
CA ASP A 144 7.13 -13.83 -5.91
C ASP A 144 8.22 -12.77 -5.67
N ASN A 145 8.27 -11.75 -6.53
CA ASN A 145 9.11 -10.59 -6.32
C ASN A 145 8.71 -9.83 -5.05
N LEU A 146 7.42 -9.61 -4.79
CA LEU A 146 6.99 -8.95 -3.57
C LEU A 146 7.41 -9.70 -2.29
N ARG A 147 7.23 -11.02 -2.28
CA ARG A 147 7.64 -11.88 -1.16
C ARG A 147 9.13 -11.78 -0.88
N LYS A 148 9.94 -11.81 -1.93
CA LYS A 148 11.40 -11.72 -1.83
C LYS A 148 11.85 -10.32 -1.42
N GLU A 149 11.36 -9.31 -2.13
CA GLU A 149 11.90 -7.96 -2.05
C GLU A 149 11.37 -7.17 -0.87
N TYR A 150 10.07 -7.33 -0.56
CA TYR A 150 9.36 -6.58 0.46
C TYR A 150 9.05 -7.41 1.72
N ARG A 151 9.67 -8.59 1.82
CA ARG A 151 9.54 -9.53 2.96
C ARG A 151 8.11 -9.98 3.25
N LEU A 152 7.25 -10.01 2.23
CA LEU A 152 5.89 -10.55 2.35
C LEU A 152 5.84 -12.10 2.32
N LYS A 153 6.96 -12.79 2.59
CA LYS A 153 7.06 -14.27 2.54
C LYS A 153 6.07 -15.02 3.45
N ASN A 154 5.63 -14.38 4.53
CA ASN A 154 4.66 -14.94 5.48
C ASN A 154 3.20 -14.52 5.17
N PHE A 155 2.97 -13.90 4.02
CA PHE A 155 1.65 -13.49 3.54
C PHE A 155 1.20 -14.42 2.41
N THR A 156 -0.02 -14.90 2.50
CA THR A 156 -0.68 -15.60 1.39
C THR A 156 -0.97 -14.63 0.24
N ASP A 157 -1.24 -15.14 -0.97
CA ASP A 157 -1.63 -14.28 -2.10
C ASP A 157 -2.85 -13.42 -1.75
N GLU A 158 -3.86 -14.05 -1.12
CA GLU A 158 -5.06 -13.37 -0.66
C GLU A 158 -4.76 -12.26 0.35
N GLU A 159 -3.85 -12.48 1.31
CA GLU A 159 -3.45 -11.45 2.26
C GLU A 159 -2.75 -10.27 1.59
N ILE A 160 -1.93 -10.53 0.55
CA ILE A 160 -1.29 -9.48 -0.24
C ILE A 160 -2.34 -8.69 -1.02
N TYR A 161 -3.31 -9.36 -1.67
CA TYR A 161 -4.38 -8.69 -2.40
C TYR A 161 -5.27 -7.86 -1.46
N ASN A 162 -5.64 -8.41 -0.31
CA ASN A 162 -6.40 -7.71 0.72
C ASN A 162 -5.63 -6.51 1.25
N PHE A 163 -4.30 -6.60 1.39
CA PHE A 163 -3.48 -5.45 1.78
C PHE A 163 -3.49 -4.35 0.71
N PHE A 164 -3.29 -4.71 -0.57
CA PHE A 164 -3.41 -3.76 -1.66
C PHE A 164 -4.79 -3.11 -1.72
N ARG A 165 -5.86 -3.90 -1.53
CA ARG A 165 -7.23 -3.41 -1.66
C ARG A 165 -7.70 -2.59 -0.47
N ASN A 166 -7.47 -3.09 0.74
CA ASN A 166 -8.05 -2.50 1.95
C ASN A 166 -7.21 -1.37 2.51
N VAL A 167 -5.99 -1.19 2.01
CA VAL A 167 -5.10 -0.16 2.51
C VAL A 167 -4.58 0.73 1.41
N ILE A 168 -3.87 0.17 0.43
CA ILE A 168 -3.18 1.00 -0.57
C ILE A 168 -4.18 1.63 -1.56
N PHE A 169 -5.18 0.88 -2.03
CA PHE A 169 -6.22 1.41 -2.92
C PHE A 169 -7.00 2.55 -2.26
N ILE A 170 -7.38 2.41 -0.99
CA ILE A 170 -8.08 3.46 -0.23
C ILE A 170 -7.19 4.70 -0.12
N GLU A 171 -5.90 4.53 0.18
CA GLU A 171 -4.96 5.64 0.22
C GLU A 171 -4.78 6.32 -1.15
N ALA A 172 -4.64 5.53 -2.22
CA ALA A 172 -4.42 6.01 -3.58
C ALA A 172 -5.62 6.82 -4.09
N THR A 173 -6.82 6.24 -3.99
CA THR A 173 -8.08 6.85 -4.45
C THR A 173 -8.55 7.99 -3.55
N GLY A 174 -8.45 7.80 -2.23
CA GLY A 174 -8.91 8.75 -1.22
C GLY A 174 -8.22 10.10 -1.30
N LYS A 175 -6.89 10.09 -1.41
CA LYS A 175 -6.10 11.33 -1.59
C LYS A 175 -6.49 12.10 -2.86
N ARG A 176 -7.12 11.43 -3.84
CA ARG A 176 -7.45 11.99 -5.16
C ARG A 176 -8.93 12.33 -5.29
N PHE A 177 -9.71 12.08 -4.23
CA PHE A 177 -11.13 12.40 -4.17
C PHE A 177 -11.42 13.87 -4.48
N TYR A 178 -10.67 14.79 -3.88
CA TYR A 178 -10.80 16.23 -4.18
C TYR A 178 -10.54 16.56 -5.65
N HIS A 179 -9.49 16.00 -6.25
CA HIS A 179 -9.15 16.24 -7.65
C HIS A 179 -10.25 15.73 -8.59
N PHE A 180 -10.80 14.55 -8.29
CA PHE A 180 -11.92 14.02 -9.06
C PHE A 180 -13.19 14.87 -8.91
N CYS A 181 -13.53 15.32 -7.70
CA CYS A 181 -14.67 16.23 -7.49
C CYS A 181 -14.48 17.56 -8.23
N LYS A 182 -13.27 18.12 -8.23
CA LYS A 182 -12.92 19.33 -8.99
C LYS A 182 -13.13 19.11 -10.49
N PHE A 183 -12.71 17.95 -11.00
CA PHE A 183 -12.92 17.56 -12.40
C PHE A 183 -14.41 17.43 -12.72
N LEU A 184 -15.20 16.77 -11.89
CA LEU A 184 -16.65 16.70 -12.09
C LEU A 184 -17.32 18.08 -12.05
N LYS A 185 -16.83 19.00 -11.22
CA LYS A 185 -17.33 20.38 -11.18
C LYS A 185 -17.06 21.10 -12.50
N SER A 186 -15.85 21.01 -13.07
CA SER A 186 -15.55 21.68 -14.35
C SER A 186 -16.43 21.17 -15.50
N LEU A 187 -16.94 19.94 -15.39
CA LEU A 187 -17.88 19.35 -16.34
C LEU A 187 -19.35 19.64 -16.04
N ASN A 188 -19.67 20.37 -14.96
CA ASN A 188 -21.03 20.54 -14.43
C ASN A 188 -21.75 19.23 -14.07
N LEU A 189 -20.99 18.22 -13.62
CA LEU A 189 -21.50 16.89 -13.25
C LEU A 189 -21.42 16.59 -11.75
N LEU A 190 -20.80 17.46 -10.94
CA LEU A 190 -20.60 17.21 -9.51
C LEU A 190 -21.93 17.01 -8.76
N TYR A 191 -22.92 17.86 -9.01
CA TYR A 191 -24.23 17.73 -8.37
C TYR A 191 -24.92 16.40 -8.72
N ASP A 192 -24.91 16.00 -10.00
CA ASP A 192 -25.50 14.74 -10.43
C ASP A 192 -24.77 13.53 -9.79
N PHE A 193 -23.43 13.60 -9.69
CA PHE A 193 -22.61 12.61 -8.99
C PHE A 193 -22.97 12.50 -7.50
N GLU A 194 -23.07 13.62 -6.78
CA GLU A 194 -23.42 13.63 -5.35
C GLU A 194 -24.79 13.03 -5.07
N GLN A 195 -25.73 13.21 -6.01
CA GLN A 195 -27.10 12.69 -5.91
C GLN A 195 -27.22 11.25 -6.42
N GLY A 196 -26.12 10.63 -6.87
CA GLY A 196 -26.13 9.28 -7.46
C GLY A 196 -26.87 9.18 -8.80
N ARG A 197 -27.02 10.30 -9.53
CA ARG A 197 -27.71 10.37 -10.82
C ARG A 197 -26.71 10.19 -11.95
N PHE A 198 -26.52 8.95 -12.39
CA PHE A 198 -25.46 8.62 -13.34
C PHE A 198 -25.82 8.74 -14.82
N ASP A 199 -27.08 9.02 -15.17
CA ASP A 199 -27.52 9.04 -16.58
C ASP A 199 -26.69 10.05 -17.40
N LYS A 200 -26.56 11.28 -16.91
CA LYS A 200 -25.74 12.32 -17.55
C LYS A 200 -24.25 12.01 -17.55
N ILE A 201 -23.75 11.32 -16.52
CA ILE A 201 -22.33 10.93 -16.43
C ILE A 201 -22.03 9.85 -17.47
N LYS A 202 -22.95 8.91 -17.67
CA LYS A 202 -22.84 7.84 -18.65
C LYS A 202 -22.88 8.35 -20.09
N GLU A 203 -23.67 9.39 -20.33
CA GLU A 203 -23.80 10.04 -21.65
C GLU A 203 -22.69 11.07 -21.94
N LYS A 204 -21.90 11.46 -20.93
CA LYS A 204 -20.84 12.47 -21.10
C LYS A 204 -19.74 11.95 -22.01
N ASN A 205 -19.63 12.57 -23.17
CA ASN A 205 -18.44 12.48 -24.02
C ASN A 205 -17.41 13.52 -23.58
N LEU A 206 -16.23 13.05 -23.20
CA LEU A 206 -15.12 13.90 -22.82
C LEU A 206 -14.44 14.48 -24.08
N GLY A 207 -14.19 15.79 -24.09
CA GLY A 207 -13.32 16.46 -25.06
C GLY A 207 -11.85 16.07 -24.87
N GLU A 208 -10.97 16.47 -25.80
CA GLU A 208 -9.55 16.06 -25.75
C GLU A 208 -8.83 16.52 -24.48
N VAL A 209 -9.02 17.78 -24.07
CA VAL A 209 -8.43 18.33 -22.84
C VAL A 209 -8.94 17.57 -21.61
N GLU A 210 -10.25 17.33 -21.55
CA GLU A 210 -10.90 16.60 -20.46
C GLU A 210 -10.41 15.15 -20.37
N LYS A 211 -10.15 14.49 -21.52
CA LYS A 211 -9.56 13.15 -21.57
C LYS A 211 -8.15 13.12 -20.99
N ILE A 212 -7.31 14.10 -21.33
CA ILE A 212 -5.93 14.18 -20.82
C ILE A 212 -5.95 14.35 -19.30
N GLU A 213 -6.77 15.26 -18.79
CA GLU A 213 -6.92 15.48 -17.34
C GLU A 213 -7.46 14.23 -16.63
N PHE A 214 -8.48 13.58 -17.22
CA PHE A 214 -9.05 12.36 -16.66
C PHE A 214 -8.06 11.18 -16.67
N ASP A 215 -7.27 11.02 -17.73
CA ASP A 215 -6.24 9.99 -17.81
C ASP A 215 -5.16 10.16 -16.73
N GLU A 216 -4.82 11.41 -16.39
CA GLU A 216 -3.89 11.69 -15.28
C GLU A 216 -4.50 11.30 -13.92
N ILE A 217 -5.78 11.60 -13.69
CA ILE A 217 -6.49 11.15 -12.48
C ILE A 217 -6.52 9.62 -12.39
N LYS A 218 -6.78 8.92 -13.50
CA LYS A 218 -6.75 7.45 -13.55
C LYS A 218 -5.37 6.87 -13.22
N LYS A 219 -4.29 7.46 -13.75
CA LYS A 219 -2.91 7.04 -13.44
C LYS A 219 -2.60 7.17 -11.95
N GLN A 220 -3.00 8.28 -11.34
CA GLN A 220 -2.76 8.54 -9.90
C GLN A 220 -3.56 7.63 -8.96
N THR A 221 -4.52 6.87 -9.48
CA THR A 221 -5.36 5.95 -8.70
C THR A 221 -5.11 4.48 -9.06
N GLY A 222 -4.42 4.21 -10.17
CA GLY A 222 -4.21 2.87 -10.73
C GLY A 222 -5.39 2.33 -11.54
N LEU A 223 -6.51 3.07 -11.63
CA LEU A 223 -7.72 2.64 -12.35
C LEU A 223 -7.66 2.99 -13.85
N THR A 224 -6.54 2.66 -14.49
CA THR A 224 -6.18 3.09 -15.85
C THR A 224 -7.06 2.50 -16.95
N LYS A 225 -7.71 1.36 -16.70
CA LYS A 225 -8.51 0.62 -17.69
C LYS A 225 -10.00 0.94 -17.65
N LEU A 226 -10.43 1.80 -16.72
CA LEU A 226 -11.84 2.15 -16.56
C LEU A 226 -12.28 3.28 -17.50
N SER A 227 -13.52 3.20 -17.96
CA SER A 227 -14.21 4.32 -18.60
C SER A 227 -14.55 5.41 -17.58
N PHE A 228 -14.94 6.60 -18.07
CA PHE A 228 -15.35 7.71 -17.21
C PHE A 228 -16.52 7.34 -16.28
N TYR A 229 -17.55 6.70 -16.84
CA TYR A 229 -18.70 6.22 -16.08
C TYR A 229 -18.30 5.22 -14.98
N GLU A 230 -17.50 4.21 -15.33
CA GLU A 230 -17.08 3.18 -14.38
C GLU A 230 -16.21 3.75 -13.26
N PHE A 231 -15.36 4.70 -13.58
CA PHE A 231 -14.54 5.40 -12.59
C PHE A 231 -15.42 6.20 -11.62
N ALA A 232 -16.40 6.95 -12.15
CA ALA A 232 -17.35 7.69 -11.33
C ALA A 232 -18.18 6.74 -10.45
N ASP A 233 -18.65 5.62 -10.98
CA ASP A 233 -19.36 4.60 -10.23
C ASP A 233 -18.53 4.04 -9.05
N ILE A 234 -17.26 3.70 -9.28
CA ILE A 234 -16.35 3.26 -8.22
C ILE A 234 -16.17 4.36 -7.16
N TYR A 235 -15.99 5.60 -7.59
CA TYR A 235 -15.81 6.71 -6.64
C TYR A 235 -17.03 6.92 -5.74
N TYR A 236 -18.23 6.79 -6.29
CA TYR A 236 -19.47 6.96 -5.54
C TYR A 236 -19.81 5.75 -4.66
N ASN A 237 -19.80 4.55 -5.25
CA ASN A 237 -20.26 3.34 -4.58
C ASN A 237 -19.22 2.70 -3.68
N VAL A 238 -17.93 3.00 -3.88
CA VAL A 238 -16.83 2.45 -3.10
C VAL A 238 -16.10 3.55 -2.34
N VAL A 239 -15.44 4.47 -3.03
CA VAL A 239 -14.48 5.40 -2.40
C VAL A 239 -15.16 6.31 -1.37
N MET A 240 -16.30 6.92 -1.71
CA MET A 240 -17.05 7.76 -0.78
C MET A 240 -17.52 7.01 0.47
N ARG A 241 -17.79 5.71 0.36
CA ARG A 241 -18.24 4.90 1.51
C ARG A 241 -17.09 4.43 2.38
N GLU A 242 -15.91 4.28 1.80
CA GLU A 242 -14.69 3.83 2.49
C GLU A 242 -13.90 4.99 3.12
N LEU A 243 -14.14 6.23 2.69
CA LEU A 243 -13.56 7.42 3.31
C LEU A 243 -14.30 7.84 4.58
N PRO A 244 -13.61 8.51 5.53
CA PRO A 244 -14.28 9.15 6.66
C PRO A 244 -15.35 10.13 6.17
N LYS A 245 -16.54 10.07 6.77
CA LYS A 245 -17.70 10.88 6.36
C LYS A 245 -17.38 12.36 6.35
N GLU A 246 -16.61 12.82 7.34
CA GLU A 246 -16.17 14.21 7.47
C GLU A 246 -15.27 14.62 6.31
N THR A 247 -14.38 13.72 5.86
CA THR A 247 -13.50 13.97 4.71
C THR A 247 -14.31 14.14 3.42
N VAL A 248 -15.34 13.31 3.23
CA VAL A 248 -16.23 13.41 2.06
C VAL A 248 -16.98 14.74 2.08
N ILE A 249 -17.66 15.06 3.18
CA ILE A 249 -18.45 16.31 3.33
C ILE A 249 -17.56 17.54 3.14
N GLN A 250 -16.41 17.60 3.82
CA GLN A 250 -15.48 18.72 3.70
C GLN A 250 -14.92 18.90 2.28
N THR A 251 -14.79 17.80 1.53
CA THR A 251 -14.32 17.86 0.15
C THR A 251 -15.39 18.43 -0.77
N LEU A 252 -16.63 17.94 -0.66
CA LEU A 252 -17.75 18.38 -1.49
C LEU A 252 -18.12 19.84 -1.21
N HIS A 253 -18.15 20.27 0.05
CA HIS A 253 -18.45 21.66 0.45
C HIS A 253 -17.45 22.72 -0.06
N LYS A 254 -16.31 22.33 -0.63
CA LYS A 254 -15.35 23.27 -1.24
C LYS A 254 -15.80 23.74 -2.63
N PHE A 255 -16.89 23.21 -3.16
CA PHE A 255 -17.38 23.48 -4.50
C PHE A 255 -18.77 24.10 -4.48
#